data_AF-A0A0A9F479-F1
#
_entry.id   AF-A0A0A9F479-F1
#
_cell.length_a   1.000
_cell.length_b   1.000
_cell.length_c   1.000
_cell.angle_alpha   90.00
_cell.angle_beta   90.00
_cell.angle_gamma   90.00
#
_symmetry.space_group_name_H-M   'P 1'
#
loop_
_entity.id
_entity.type
_entity.pdbx_description
1 polymer ?
#
loop_
_entity_poly.entity_id
_entity_poly.type
_entity_poly.pdbx_seq_one_letter_code
_entity_poly.pdbx_strand_id
1 'polypeptide(L)' 'MTIQTTVLIETLTALGAEVHWCSCNIFSTQDHAAAAIVQDSAAVSVWKGEMLEEYWRRADVLLPVALDHILAC' A
#
# COMPACT_ATOMS: atom_id res chain seq x y z
N MET A 1 -4.38 -0.41 5.44
CA MET A 1 -3.27 -1.37 5.21
C MET A 1 -3.15 -2.29 6.42
N THR A 2 -3.56 -3.55 6.33
CA THR A 2 -3.58 -4.49 7.48
C THR A 2 -2.75 -5.74 7.22
N ILE A 3 -2.62 -6.63 8.20
CA ILE A 3 -2.00 -7.96 8.01
C ILE A 3 -2.69 -8.75 6.89
N GLN A 4 -4.03 -8.67 6.77
CA GLN A 4 -4.73 -9.33 5.66
C GLN A 4 -4.34 -8.76 4.31
N THR A 5 -4.14 -7.43 4.23
CA THR A 5 -3.64 -6.77 3.02
C THR A 5 -2.21 -7.20 2.70
N THR A 6 -1.35 -7.40 3.69
CA THR A 6 0.00 -7.97 3.50
C THR A 6 -0.06 -9.30 2.76
N VAL A 7 -0.90 -10.24 3.19
CA VAL A 7 -1.04 -11.55 2.53
C VAL A 7 -1.51 -11.42 1.07
N LEU A 8 -2.42 -10.49 0.80
CA LEU A 8 -2.86 -10.19 -0.56
C LEU A 8 -1.70 -9.66 -1.42
N ILE A 9 -0.92 -8.70 -0.92
CA ILE A 9 0.23 -8.12 -1.63
C ILE A 9 1.29 -9.19 -1.93
N GLU A 10 1.64 -10.02 -0.94
CA GLU A 10 2.59 -11.12 -1.11
C GLU A 10 2.08 -12.13 -2.16
N THR A 11 0.78 -12.42 -2.16
CA THR A 11 0.17 -13.33 -3.15
C THR A 11 0.27 -12.76 -4.56
N LEU A 12 -0.06 -11.46 -4.75
CA LEU A 12 0.05 -10.80 -6.05
C LEU A 12 1.51 -10.78 -6.54
N THR A 13 2.44 -10.49 -5.64
CA THR A 13 3.89 -10.50 -5.94
C THR A 13 4.38 -11.89 -6.31
N ALA A 14 3.93 -12.93 -5.59
CA ALA A 14 4.24 -14.33 -5.90
C ALA A 14 3.65 -14.78 -7.25
N LEU A 15 2.57 -14.15 -7.71
CA LEU A 15 2.01 -14.34 -9.06
C LEU A 15 2.69 -13.50 -10.15
N GLY A 16 3.70 -12.70 -9.78
CA GLY A 16 4.53 -11.92 -10.71
C GLY A 16 4.11 -10.46 -10.87
N ALA A 17 3.22 -9.93 -10.03
CA ALA A 17 2.87 -8.51 -10.06
C ALA A 17 3.93 -7.64 -9.38
N GLU A 18 4.22 -6.48 -9.96
CA GLU A 18 4.89 -5.38 -9.27
C GLU A 18 3.83 -4.54 -8.53
N VAL A 19 3.95 -4.42 -7.21
CA VAL A 19 2.90 -3.82 -6.38
C VAL A 19 3.40 -2.54 -5.71
N HIS A 20 2.66 -1.45 -5.92
CA HIS A 20 2.76 -0.22 -5.15
C HIS A 20 1.49 -0.06 -4.32
N TRP A 21 1.60 0.34 -3.05
CA TRP A 21 0.44 0.35 -2.15
C TRP A 21 0.32 1.61 -1.28
N CYS A 22 -0.90 2.14 -1.18
CA CYS A 22 -1.32 3.13 -0.19
C CYS A 22 -2.59 2.66 0.55
N SER A 23 -2.87 3.19 1.74
CA SER A 23 -4.08 2.88 2.50
C SER A 23 -5.26 3.67 1.92
N CYS A 24 -6.48 3.15 2.02
CA CYS A 24 -7.71 3.88 1.67
C CYS A 24 -8.37 4.57 2.89
N ASN A 25 -7.71 4.54 4.06
CA ASN A 25 -8.18 5.23 5.26
C ASN A 25 -7.01 5.56 6.20
N ILE A 26 -6.99 6.80 6.69
CA ILE A 26 -5.93 7.35 7.55
C ILE A 26 -5.78 6.65 8.90
N PHE A 27 -6.79 5.92 9.38
CA PHE A 27 -6.76 5.23 10.67
C PHE A 27 -6.71 3.70 10.56
N SER A 28 -6.77 3.14 9.34
CA SER A 28 -6.87 1.70 9.14
C SER A 28 -5.52 0.99 9.03
N THR A 29 -4.42 1.74 8.92
CA THR A 29 -3.09 1.14 8.84
C THR A 29 -2.71 0.45 10.14
N GLN A 30 -2.17 -0.76 10.02
CA GLN A 30 -1.47 -1.47 11.07
C GLN A 30 0.02 -1.34 10.79
N ASP A 31 0.72 -0.49 11.53
CA ASP A 31 2.10 -0.09 11.20
C ASP A 31 3.08 -1.27 11.15
N HIS A 32 2.87 -2.27 12.01
CA HIS A 32 3.65 -3.50 12.00
C HIS A 32 3.43 -4.34 10.73
N ALA A 33 2.22 -4.32 10.16
CA ALA A 33 1.93 -4.97 8.88
C ALA A 33 2.59 -4.22 7.71
N ALA A 34 2.52 -2.89 7.74
CA ALA A 34 3.16 -2.04 6.72
C ALA A 34 4.69 -2.19 6.75
N ALA A 35 5.29 -2.19 7.95
CA ALA A 35 6.73 -2.36 8.12
C ALA A 35 7.25 -3.72 7.63
N ALA A 36 6.45 -4.78 7.76
CA ALA A 36 6.85 -6.13 7.36
C ALA A 36 7.07 -6.31 5.85
N ILE A 37 6.44 -5.48 5.01
CA ILE A 37 6.48 -5.67 3.54
C ILE A 37 7.21 -4.57 2.76
N VAL A 38 7.71 -3.54 3.47
CA VAL A 38 8.25 -2.30 2.88
C VAL A 38 9.46 -2.49 1.97
N GLN A 39 10.23 -3.57 2.13
CA GLN A 39 11.40 -3.87 1.29
C GLN A 39 11.20 -5.11 0.41
N ASP A 40 10.33 -6.04 0.82
CA ASP A 40 10.36 -7.40 0.28
C ASP A 40 9.27 -7.69 -0.75
N SER A 41 8.14 -6.95 -0.72
CA SER A 41 6.97 -7.31 -1.56
C SER A 41 6.25 -6.14 -2.18
N ALA A 42 6.34 -4.93 -1.61
CA ALA A 42 5.74 -3.75 -2.25
C ALA A 42 6.40 -2.46 -1.79
N ALA A 43 6.36 -1.45 -2.66
CA ALA A 43 6.64 -0.08 -2.26
C ALA A 43 5.46 0.44 -1.43
N VAL A 44 5.57 0.32 -0.10
CA VAL A 44 4.56 0.74 0.87
C VAL A 44 5.08 1.92 1.66
N SER A 45 4.24 2.94 1.85
CA SER A 45 4.69 4.13 2.57
C SER A 45 3.54 4.79 3.32
N VAL A 46 2.95 4.04 4.24
CA VAL A 46 1.77 4.44 5.00
C VAL A 46 1.93 4.11 6.47
N TRP A 47 1.30 4.90 7.33
CA TRP A 47 1.23 4.67 8.78
C TRP A 47 -0.15 5.05 9.30
N LYS A 48 -0.44 4.64 10.53
CA LYS A 48 -1.69 4.96 11.20
C LYS A 48 -1.69 6.41 11.69
N GLY A 49 -2.75 7.14 11.38
CA GLY A 49 -2.93 8.53 11.80
C GLY A 49 -2.18 9.53 10.94
N GLU A 50 -1.94 9.22 9.66
CA GLU A 50 -1.42 10.20 8.69
C GLU A 50 -2.37 11.41 8.54
N MET A 51 -1.81 12.57 8.20
CA MET A 51 -2.62 13.75 7.89
C MET A 51 -3.38 13.54 6.57
N LEU A 52 -4.53 14.19 6.42
CA LEU A 52 -5.33 14.08 5.20
C LEU A 52 -4.54 14.52 3.95
N GLU A 53 -3.68 15.53 4.07
CA GLU A 53 -2.79 15.96 3.00
C GLU A 53 -1.78 14.87 2.61
N GLU A 54 -1.21 14.17 3.60
CA GLU A 54 -0.28 13.07 3.37
C GLU A 54 -0.97 11.90 2.66
N TYR A 55 -2.19 11.56 3.09
CA TYR A 55 -3.05 10.55 2.47
C TYR A 55 -3.25 10.82 0.97
N TRP A 56 -3.67 12.03 0.61
CA TRP A 56 -3.87 12.38 -0.81
C TRP A 56 -2.56 12.41 -1.59
N ARG A 57 -1.50 12.97 -1.00
CA ARG A 57 -0.17 12.98 -1.62
C ARG A 57 0.34 11.55 -1.89
N ARG A 58 0.04 10.58 -1.04
CA ARG A 58 0.41 9.17 -1.26
C ARG A 58 -0.34 8.58 -2.46
N ALA A 59 -1.63 8.87 -2.59
CA ALA A 59 -2.40 8.47 -3.77
C ALA A 59 -1.87 9.13 -5.05
N ASP A 60 -1.56 10.42 -5.01
CA ASP A 60 -1.04 11.18 -6.16
C ASP A 60 0.35 10.72 -6.61
N VAL A 61 1.18 10.22 -5.70
CA VAL A 61 2.49 9.63 -6.03
C VAL A 61 2.32 8.24 -6.69
N LEU A 62 1.23 7.54 -6.39
CA LEU A 62 0.97 6.17 -6.87
C LEU A 62 0.28 6.16 -8.24
N LEU A 63 -0.60 7.11 -8.55
CA LEU A 63 -1.31 7.16 -9.85
C LEU A 63 -0.43 7.41 -11.11
N PRO A 64 0.72 8.11 -11.06
CA PRO A 64 1.54 8.38 -12.24
C PRO A 64 2.61 7.31 -12.53
N VAL A 65 2.82 6.30 -11.67
CA VAL A 65 3.49 5.08 -12.14
C VAL A 65 2.57 4.43 -13.19
N ALA A 66 3.15 3.80 -14.22
CA ALA A 66 2.40 3.18 -15.32
C ALA A 66 1.61 1.96 -14.82
N LEU A 67 0.55 2.21 -14.04
CA LEU A 67 -0.30 1.20 -13.46
C LEU A 67 -1.15 0.58 -14.58
N ASP A 68 -0.87 -0.67 -14.90
CA ASP A 68 -1.73 -1.45 -15.79
C ASP A 68 -3.08 -1.79 -15.12
N HIS A 69 -3.08 -1.89 -13.79
CA HIS A 69 -4.24 -2.28 -12.98
C HIS A 69 -4.32 -1.45 -11.70
N ILE A 70 -5.55 -1.16 -11.27
CA ILE A 70 -5.84 -0.53 -9.97
C ILE A 70 -6.70 -1.49 -9.17
N LEU A 71 -6.25 -1.84 -7.96
CA LEU A 71 -7.04 -2.55 -6.97
C LEU A 71 -7.41 -1.57 -5.85
N ALA A 72 -8.68 -1.18 -5.78
CA ALA A 72 -9.19 -0.24 -4.78
C ALA A 72 -10.39 -0.85 -4.05
N CYS A 73 -10.46 -0.62 -2.73
CA CYS A 73 -11.58 -0.93 -1.86
C CYS A 73 -12.02 0.33 -1.12
#